data_AF-A0A8X6WWU8-F1
#
_entry.id   AF-A0A8X6WWU8-F1
#
_cell.length_a   1.000
_cell.length_b   1.000
_cell.length_c   1.000
_cell.angle_alpha   90.00
_cell.angle_beta   90.00
_cell.angle_gamma   90.00
#
_symmetry.space_group_name_H-M   'P 1'
#
loop_
_entity.id
_entity.type
_entity.pdbx_description
1 polymer ?
#
loop_
_entity_poly.entity_id
_entity_poly.type
_entity_poly.pdbx_seq_one_letter_code
_entity_poly.pdbx_strand_id
1 'polypeptide(L)'
;APYFENLYVDDRKKRYYEEVLKSIGYINVRKVEEERYFTFPSDEKCRETLFNLFNDDFKVPPEITEIFIDEAFQIFERTFGRYEGQLRYKTLILAFFGVKPNRILIKCLLTF
;
A
#
# COMPACT_ATOMS: atom_id res chain seq x y z
N ALA A 1 -17.62 6.86 -0.43
CA ALA A 1 -16.89 7.23 0.80
C ALA A 1 -15.52 7.77 0.39
N PRO A 2 -15.23 9.07 0.58
CA PRO A 2 -13.99 9.72 0.14
C PRO A 2 -12.73 9.24 0.90
N TYR A 3 -12.88 8.42 1.95
CA TYR A 3 -11.77 7.91 2.76
C TYR A 3 -10.85 6.93 2.00
N PHE A 4 -11.34 6.27 0.94
CA PHE A 4 -10.54 5.30 0.17
C PHE A 4 -9.68 5.96 -0.92
N GLU A 5 -9.91 7.22 -1.27
CA GLU A 5 -9.07 7.95 -2.24
C GLU A 5 -7.67 8.25 -1.67
N ASN A 6 -7.51 8.21 -0.34
CA ASN A 6 -6.23 8.45 0.33
C ASN A 6 -5.31 7.20 0.42
N LEU A 7 -5.75 6.03 -0.04
CA LEU A 7 -4.89 4.85 -0.21
C LEU A 7 -4.04 4.95 -1.49
N TYR A 8 -4.19 6.02 -2.29
CA TYR A 8 -3.29 6.31 -3.39
C TYR A 8 -1.96 6.84 -2.86
N VAL A 9 -0.89 6.15 -3.25
CA VAL A 9 0.50 6.52 -2.97
C VAL A 9 0.72 8.00 -3.31
N ASP A 10 0.93 8.81 -2.26
CA ASP A 10 1.23 10.24 -2.37
C ASP A 10 2.43 10.46 -3.31
N ASP A 11 2.22 11.18 -4.41
CA ASP A 11 3.27 11.52 -5.38
C ASP A 11 4.44 12.28 -4.73
N ARG A 12 4.24 12.87 -3.54
CA ARG A 12 5.32 13.43 -2.71
C ARG A 12 6.24 12.33 -2.16
N LYS A 13 5.69 11.22 -1.65
CA LYS A 13 6.49 10.06 -1.19
C LYS A 13 7.27 9.45 -2.36
N LYS A 14 6.66 9.33 -3.54
CA LYS A 14 7.34 8.80 -4.73
C LYS A 14 8.58 9.63 -5.10
N ARG A 15 8.45 10.97 -5.13
CA ARG A 15 9.56 11.90 -5.41
C ARG A 15 10.63 11.86 -4.33
N TYR A 16 10.22 11.81 -3.06
CA TYR A 16 11.13 11.71 -1.93
C TYR A 16 12.08 10.52 -2.04
N TYR A 17 11.59 9.32 -2.36
CA TYR A 17 12.46 8.15 -2.50
C TYR A 17 13.45 8.27 -3.68
N GLU A 18 13.03 8.87 -4.79
CA GLU A 18 13.92 9.14 -5.91
C GLU A 18 15.05 10.12 -5.53
N GLU A 19 14.71 11.19 -4.79
CA GLU A 19 15.66 12.18 -4.30
C GLU A 19 16.64 11.58 -3.27
N VAL A 20 16.16 10.74 -2.35
CA VAL A 20 17.00 10.02 -1.38
C VAL A 20 18.00 9.11 -2.10
N LEU A 21 17.58 8.38 -3.13
CA LEU A 21 18.49 7.53 -3.89
C LEU A 21 19.58 8.35 -4.60
N LYS A 22 19.21 9.50 -5.18
CA LYS A 22 20.18 10.42 -5.79
C LYS A 22 21.15 11.00 -4.76
N SER A 23 20.66 11.40 -3.59
CA SER A 23 21.49 12.02 -2.55
C SER A 23 22.53 11.06 -1.95
N ILE A 24 22.24 9.76 -1.92
CA ILE A 24 23.20 8.72 -1.48
C ILE A 24 24.08 8.20 -2.63
N GLY A 25 24.06 8.85 -3.79
CA GLY A 25 25.00 8.64 -4.89
C GLY A 25 24.57 7.63 -5.95
N TYR A 26 23.29 7.26 -6.03
CA TYR A 26 22.77 6.56 -7.21
C TYR A 26 22.57 7.55 -8.36
N ILE A 27 23.06 7.18 -9.54
CA ILE A 27 22.86 7.88 -10.80
C ILE A 27 21.88 7.08 -11.69
N ASN A 28 21.26 7.76 -12.65
CA ASN A 28 20.25 7.18 -13.55
C ASN A 28 19.10 6.48 -12.81
N VAL A 29 18.64 7.05 -11.68
CA VAL A 29 17.52 6.49 -10.92
C VAL A 29 16.26 6.51 -11.80
N ARG A 30 15.69 5.33 -12.06
CA ARG A 30 14.42 5.12 -12.76
C ARG A 30 13.42 4.51 -11.82
N LYS A 31 12.17 4.95 -11.91
CA LYS A 31 11.03 4.41 -11.18
C LYS A 31 10.15 3.60 -12.12
N VAL A 32 9.73 2.42 -11.67
CA VAL A 32 8.69 1.61 -12.30
C VAL A 32 7.56 1.46 -11.30
N GLU A 33 6.34 1.74 -11.75
CA GLU A 33 5.12 1.56 -10.97
C GLU A 33 4.40 0.32 -11.51
N GLU A 34 4.12 -0.64 -10.63
CA GLU A 34 3.42 -1.88 -11.00
C GLU A 34 2.21 -2.07 -10.08
N GLU A 35 1.01 -2.07 -10.65
CA GLU A 35 -0.19 -2.42 -9.92
C GLU A 35 -0.35 -3.93 -9.87
N ARG A 36 -0.50 -4.49 -8.66
CA ARG A 36 -0.77 -5.91 -8.47
C ARG A 36 -1.98 -6.13 -7.60
N TYR A 37 -2.69 -7.21 -7.93
CA TYR A 37 -3.76 -7.73 -7.09
C TYR A 37 -3.24 -8.89 -6.26
N PHE A 38 -3.61 -8.89 -5.00
CA PHE A 38 -3.34 -9.94 -4.04
C PHE A 38 -4.65 -10.37 -3.39
N THR A 39 -4.63 -11.51 -2.71
CA THR A 39 -5.75 -11.98 -1.89
C THR A 39 -5.39 -11.91 -0.42
N PHE A 40 -6.35 -11.57 0.42
CA PHE A 40 -6.22 -11.81 1.84
C PHE A 40 -6.31 -13.31 2.11
N PRO A 41 -5.53 -13.86 3.06
CA PRO A 41 -5.62 -15.27 3.42
C PRO A 41 -7.01 -15.68 3.93
N SER A 42 -7.69 -14.75 4.60
CA SER A 42 -9.05 -14.92 5.12
C SER A 42 -9.72 -13.55 5.32
N ASP A 43 -11.04 -13.55 5.48
CA ASP A 43 -11.82 -12.36 5.82
C ASP A 43 -11.44 -11.80 7.20
N GLU A 44 -11.03 -12.67 8.14
CA GLU A 44 -10.49 -12.28 9.45
C GLU A 44 -9.19 -11.50 9.31
N LYS A 45 -8.25 -11.98 8.47
CA LYS A 45 -6.99 -11.26 8.20
C LYS A 45 -7.21 -9.91 7.54
N CYS A 46 -8.23 -9.77 6.69
CA CYS A 46 -8.62 -8.47 6.16
C CYS A 46 -9.09 -7.53 7.28
N ARG A 47 -10.00 -7.98 8.15
CA ARG A 47 -10.49 -7.17 9.28
C ARG A 47 -9.39 -6.76 10.25
N GLU A 48 -8.47 -7.67 10.58
CA GLU A 48 -7.29 -7.34 11.39
C GLU A 48 -6.41 -6.27 10.71
N THR A 49 -6.20 -6.38 9.40
CA THR A 49 -5.41 -5.41 8.64
C THR A 49 -6.08 -4.04 8.65
N LEU A 50 -7.40 -3.99 8.40
CA LEU A 50 -8.18 -2.76 8.47
C LEU A 50 -8.14 -2.18 9.89
N PHE A 51 -8.31 -3.00 10.92
CA PHE A 51 -8.22 -2.57 12.31
C PHE A 51 -6.87 -1.89 12.62
N ASN A 52 -5.77 -2.51 12.23
CA ASN A 52 -4.43 -1.94 12.46
C ASN A 52 -4.24 -0.62 11.71
N LEU A 53 -4.62 -0.56 10.43
CA LEU A 53 -4.53 0.67 9.63
C LEU A 53 -5.35 1.81 10.24
N PHE A 54 -6.59 1.54 10.65
CA PHE A 54 -7.48 2.59 11.16
C PHE A 54 -7.19 3.00 12.60
N ASN A 55 -6.73 2.08 13.43
CA ASN A 55 -6.34 2.39 14.81
C ASN A 55 -5.07 3.25 14.84
N ASP A 56 -4.10 2.95 13.97
CA ASP A 56 -2.84 3.70 13.91
C ASP A 56 -3.02 5.08 13.24
N ASP A 57 -3.80 5.17 12.16
CA ASP A 57 -3.86 6.39 11.34
C ASP A 57 -5.08 7.30 11.62
N PHE A 58 -6.24 6.73 11.98
CA PHE A 58 -7.52 7.47 12.01
C PHE A 58 -8.07 7.76 13.40
N LYS A 59 -7.47 7.17 14.46
CA LYS A 59 -7.90 7.33 15.86
C LYS A 59 -9.41 7.14 16.04
N VAL A 60 -9.96 6.09 15.44
CA VAL A 60 -11.38 5.77 15.54
C VAL A 60 -11.73 5.52 17.02
N PRO A 61 -12.80 6.13 17.57
CA PRO A 61 -13.21 5.89 18.94
C PRO A 61 -13.48 4.40 19.19
N PRO A 62 -12.94 3.80 20.27
CA PRO A 62 -13.07 2.37 20.56
C PRO A 62 -14.51 1.86 20.52
N GLU A 63 -15.48 2.72 20.85
CA GLU A 63 -16.90 2.40 20.94
C GLU A 63 -17.54 2.11 19.57
N ILE A 64 -16.94 2.60 18.48
CA ILE A 64 -17.46 2.42 17.11
C ILE A 64 -16.50 1.66 16.20
N THR A 65 -15.31 1.29 16.69
CA THR A 65 -14.27 0.68 15.87
C THR A 65 -14.77 -0.59 15.17
N GLU A 66 -15.47 -1.49 15.87
CA GLU A 66 -15.97 -2.72 15.25
C GLU A 66 -16.94 -2.45 14.09
N ILE A 67 -17.91 -1.54 14.29
CA ILE A 67 -18.87 -1.13 13.26
C ILE A 67 -18.13 -0.52 12.06
N PHE A 68 -17.15 0.34 12.34
CA PHE A 68 -16.36 0.98 11.31
C PHE A 68 -15.54 -0.03 10.49
N ILE A 69 -14.93 -1.04 11.14
CA ILE A 69 -14.20 -2.11 10.45
C ILE A 69 -15.12 -2.94 9.57
N ASP A 70 -16.33 -3.27 10.04
CA ASP A 70 -17.28 -4.04 9.22
C ASP A 70 -17.79 -3.25 8.02
N GLU A 71 -18.07 -1.94 8.18
CA GLU A 71 -18.42 -1.07 7.05
C GLU A 71 -17.25 -0.96 6.06
N ALA A 72 -16.03 -0.76 6.56
CA ALA A 72 -14.83 -0.70 5.73
C ALA A 72 -14.62 -2.01 4.97
N PHE A 73 -14.79 -3.16 5.63
CA PHE A 73 -14.72 -4.49 5.02
C PHE A 73 -15.73 -4.64 3.87
N GLN A 74 -17.00 -4.26 4.08
CA GLN A 74 -18.02 -4.32 3.03
C GLN A 74 -17.69 -3.42 1.84
N ILE A 75 -17.17 -2.21 2.09
CA ILE A 75 -16.74 -1.32 1.01
C ILE A 75 -15.56 -1.93 0.26
N PHE A 76 -14.61 -2.53 0.97
CA PHE A 76 -13.46 -3.21 0.40
C PHE A 76 -13.89 -4.36 -0.52
N GLU A 77 -14.82 -5.20 -0.05
CA GLU A 77 -15.40 -6.30 -0.81
C GLU A 77 -16.11 -5.84 -2.08
N ARG A 78 -16.92 -4.78 -2.01
CA ARG A 78 -17.58 -4.21 -3.20
C ARG A 78 -16.58 -3.61 -4.19
N THR A 79 -15.46 -3.09 -3.70
CA THR A 79 -14.47 -2.39 -4.53
C THR A 79 -13.54 -3.35 -5.27
N PHE A 80 -13.05 -4.39 -4.58
CA PHE A 80 -12.00 -5.27 -5.13
C PHE A 80 -12.52 -6.67 -5.49
N GLY A 81 -13.69 -7.05 -4.98
CA GLY A 81 -14.29 -8.36 -5.22
C GLY A 81 -13.48 -9.51 -4.64
N ARG A 82 -13.86 -10.73 -5.02
CA ARG A 82 -13.20 -11.97 -4.59
C ARG A 82 -12.53 -12.68 -5.76
N TYR A 83 -11.46 -13.43 -5.45
CA TYR A 83 -10.83 -14.38 -6.35
C TYR A 83 -10.66 -15.69 -5.60
N GLU A 84 -11.16 -16.79 -6.18
CA GLU A 84 -11.13 -18.12 -5.53
C GLU A 84 -11.72 -18.11 -4.10
N GLY A 85 -12.78 -17.33 -3.88
CA GLY A 85 -13.45 -17.20 -2.59
C GLY A 85 -12.77 -16.23 -1.60
N GLN A 86 -11.56 -15.76 -1.89
CA GLN A 86 -10.81 -14.86 -1.04
C GLN A 86 -10.98 -13.40 -1.47
N LEU A 87 -11.12 -12.49 -0.51
CA LEU A 87 -11.17 -11.05 -0.77
C LEU A 87 -9.86 -10.56 -1.40
N ARG A 88 -9.97 -9.79 -2.47
CA ARG A 88 -8.81 -9.20 -3.16
C ARG A 88 -8.49 -7.82 -2.63
N TYR A 89 -7.24 -7.41 -2.82
CA TYR A 89 -6.82 -6.02 -2.68
C TYR A 89 -5.86 -5.66 -3.80
N LYS A 90 -5.74 -4.36 -4.08
CA LYS A 90 -4.82 -3.80 -5.07
C LYS A 90 -3.71 -3.06 -4.35
N THR A 91 -2.46 -3.37 -4.65
CA THR A 91 -1.29 -2.66 -4.16
C THR A 91 -0.54 -2.04 -5.34
N LEU A 92 -0.04 -0.81 -5.15
CA LEU A 92 0.93 -0.20 -6.04
C LEU A 92 2.34 -0.53 -5.54
N ILE A 93 3.09 -1.26 -6.35
CA ILE A 93 4.50 -1.54 -6.12
C ILE A 93 5.33 -0.46 -6.79
N LEU A 94 6.18 0.21 -6.01
CA LEU A 94 7.22 1.09 -6.55
C LEU A 94 8.55 0.35 -6.58
N ALA A 95 9.16 0.25 -7.75
CA ALA A 95 10.50 -0.27 -7.93
C ALA A 95 11.44 0.83 -8.45
N PHE A 96 12.56 1.03 -7.76
CA PHE A 96 13.60 1.98 -8.18
C PHE A 96 14.85 1.24 -8.65
N PHE A 97 15.37 1.66 -9.80
CA PHE A 97 16.58 1.14 -10.42
C PHE A 97 17.60 2.26 -10.53
N GLY A 98 18.81 2.06 -10.01
CA GLY A 98 19.88 3.05 -10.09
C GLY A 98 21.23 2.39 -10.09
N VAL A 99 22.23 3.11 -10.62
CA VAL A 99 23.61 2.65 -10.67
C VAL A 99 24.44 3.48 -9.71
N LYS A 100 25.31 2.85 -8.93
CA LYS A 100 26.34 3.52 -8.14
C LYS A 100 27.70 2.90 -8.50
N PRO A 101 28.82 3.63 -8.47
CA PRO A 101 30.13 3.01 -8.67
C PRO A 101 30.30 1.81 -7.73
N ASN A 102 30.57 0.63 -8.30
CA ASN A 102 30.73 -0.66 -7.61
C ASN A 102 29.50 -1.23 -6.87
N ARG A 103 28.28 -0.70 -7.07
CA ARG A 103 27.04 -1.26 -6.49
C ARG A 103 25.85 -1.08 -7.43
N ILE A 104 25.11 -2.17 -7.70
CA ILE A 104 23.84 -2.12 -8.42
C ILE A 104 22.71 -2.28 -7.40
N LEU A 105 21.78 -1.32 -7.35
CA LEU A 105 20.51 -1.49 -6.62
C LEU A 105 19.48 -2.03 -7.61
N ILE A 106 19.18 -3.32 -7.49
CA ILE A 106 18.31 -4.02 -8.45
C ILE A 106 16.84 -3.94 -8.05
N LYS A 107 16.52 -3.76 -6.76
CA LYS A 107 15.12 -3.64 -6.32
C LYS A 107 15.04 -3.09 -4.89
N CYS A 108 14.41 -1.94 -4.71
CA CYS A 108 13.80 -1.56 -3.43
C CYS A 108 12.29 -1.74 -3.60
N LEU A 109 11.67 -2.64 -2.83
CA LEU A 109 10.23 -2.91 -2.88
C LEU A 109 9.57 -2.12 -1.76
N LEU A 110 8.70 -1.19 -2.12
CA LEU A 110 7.78 -0.56 -1.18
C LEU A 110 6.38 -1.11 -1.48
N THR A 111 5.85 -1.89 -0.55
CA THR A 111 4.46 -2.35 -0.53
C THR A 111 3.67 -1.46 0.41
N PHE A 112 2.55 -0.94 -0.06
CA PHE A 112 1.57 -0.18 0.70
C PHE A 112 0.26 -0.96 0.75
#